data_AF-A0A2R3QVP0-F1
#
_entry.id   AF-A0A2R3QVP0-F1
#
_cell.length_a   1.000
_cell.length_b   1.000
_cell.length_c   1.000
_cell.angle_alpha   90.00
_cell.angle_beta   90.00
_cell.angle_gamma   90.00
#
_symmetry.space_group_name_H-M   'P 1'
#
loop_
_entity.id
_entity.type
_entity.pdbx_description
1 polymer ?
#
loop_
_entity_poly.entity_id
_entity_poly.type
_entity_poly.pdbx_seq_one_letter_code
_entity_poly.pdbx_strand_id
1 'polypeptide(L)' 'MSSDVREAAAGQPEDQGVQPLQEWVTPEERLLLRFYRQLDQGEQAFMRRAIEALATRDSPR' A
#
# COMPACT_ATOMS: atom_id res chain seq x y z
N MET A 1 32.04 14.18 -12.71
CA MET A 1 31.30 15.07 -13.62
C MET A 1 30.00 14.35 -13.96
N SER A 2 28.90 15.06 -13.77
CA SER A 2 27.52 14.60 -13.61
C SER A 2 27.02 13.61 -14.66
N SER A 3 26.28 12.59 -14.20
CA SER A 3 25.37 11.83 -15.06
C SER A 3 24.03 12.56 -15.09
N ASP A 4 23.80 13.32 -16.16
CA ASP A 4 22.52 13.94 -16.47
C ASP A 4 21.43 12.88 -16.63
N VAL A 5 20.39 13.04 -15.82
CA VAL A 5 19.10 12.36 -15.94
C VAL A 5 18.45 12.82 -17.24
N ARG A 6 18.10 11.89 -18.13
CA ARG A 6 17.18 12.13 -19.24
C ARG A 6 16.06 11.11 -19.21
N GLU A 7 14.95 11.60 -18.69
CA GLU A 7 13.59 11.12 -18.86
C GLU A 7 13.22 11.10 -20.36
N ALA A 8 12.63 10.00 -20.84
CA ALA A 8 11.45 9.99 -21.73
C ALA A 8 11.09 8.56 -22.19
N ALA A 9 9.96 8.10 -21.65
CA ALA A 9 8.90 7.25 -22.22
C ALA A 9 9.20 6.33 -23.41
N ALA A 10 8.95 5.02 -23.24
CA ALA A 10 8.51 4.16 -24.33
C ALA A 10 7.60 3.02 -23.81
N GLY A 11 6.29 3.15 -24.06
CA GLY A 11 5.37 2.02 -24.16
C GLY A 11 4.36 1.84 -23.02
N GLN A 12 3.37 2.73 -22.91
CA GLN A 12 2.09 2.37 -22.28
C GLN A 12 1.21 1.69 -23.34
N PRO A 13 0.78 0.43 -23.17
CA PRO A 13 -0.43 -0.02 -23.82
C PRO A 13 -1.61 0.62 -23.08
N GLU A 14 -2.47 1.25 -23.85
CA GLU A 14 -3.69 1.91 -23.42
C GLU A 14 -4.74 0.85 -23.07
N ASP A 15 -4.54 0.13 -21.98
CA ASP A 15 -5.64 -0.57 -21.33
C ASP A 15 -6.21 0.40 -20.30
N GLN A 16 -7.47 0.81 -20.50
CA GLN A 16 -8.25 1.62 -19.58
C GLN A 16 -8.60 0.78 -18.33
N GLY A 17 -7.58 0.21 -17.68
CA GLY A 17 -7.68 -0.27 -16.33
C GLY A 17 -7.99 0.94 -15.48
N VAL A 18 -9.19 0.93 -14.89
CA VAL A 18 -9.56 1.80 -13.77
C VAL A 18 -8.33 1.95 -12.90
N GLN A 19 -7.67 3.11 -12.94
CA GLN A 19 -6.60 3.38 -12.00
C GLN A 19 -7.26 3.24 -10.63
N PRO A 20 -6.83 2.29 -9.79
CA PRO A 20 -7.42 2.14 -8.47
C PRO A 20 -7.33 3.53 -7.84
N LEU A 21 -8.48 4.03 -7.37
CA LEU A 21 -8.60 5.35 -6.76
C LEU A 21 -7.39 5.51 -5.86
N GLN A 22 -6.46 6.37 -6.26
CA GLN A 22 -5.15 6.44 -5.65
C GLN A 22 -5.36 7.10 -4.29
N GLU A 23 -5.78 6.33 -3.29
CA GLU A 23 -5.83 6.78 -1.91
C GLU A 23 -4.41 7.18 -1.57
N TRP A 24 -4.23 8.47 -1.31
CA TRP A 24 -2.94 9.06 -1.03
C TRP A 24 -2.49 8.54 0.34
N VAL A 25 -1.69 7.48 0.32
CA VAL A 25 -1.05 6.93 1.51
C VAL A 25 -0.02 7.95 2.01
N THR A 26 -0.25 8.45 3.22
CA THR A 26 0.67 9.33 3.95
C THR A 26 2.03 8.66 4.17
N PRO A 27 3.11 9.42 4.42
CA PRO A 27 4.41 8.84 4.76
C PRO A 27 4.35 7.85 5.92
N GLU A 28 3.55 8.14 6.95
CA GLU A 28 3.34 7.30 8.12
C GLU A 28 2.64 5.98 7.76
N GLU A 29 1.53 6.03 7.02
CA GLU A 29 0.83 4.83 6.55
C GLU A 29 1.72 3.97 5.63
N ARG A 30 2.60 4.61 4.85
CA ARG A 30 3.55 3.90 3.98
C ARG A 30 4.56 3.09 4.79
N LEU A 31 5.00 3.60 5.95
CA LEU A 31 5.86 2.84 6.87
C LEU A 31 5.12 1.62 7.41
N LEU A 32 3.85 1.76 7.81
CA LEU A 32 3.04 0.65 8.30
C LEU A 32 2.84 -0.43 7.22
N LEU A 33 2.55 -0.04 5.98
CA LEU A 33 2.42 -0.97 4.86
C LEU A 33 3.74 -1.67 4.53
N ARG A 34 4.87 -0.95 4.60
CA ARG A 34 6.19 -1.54 4.39
C ARG A 34 6.49 -2.57 5.47
N PHE A 35 6.23 -2.24 6.73
CA PHE A 35 6.40 -3.15 7.86
C PHE A 35 5.52 -4.39 7.70
N TYR A 36 4.24 -4.22 7.42
CA TYR A 36 3.30 -5.33 7.22
C TYR A 36 3.76 -6.30 6.11
N ARG A 37 4.33 -5.80 5.02
CA ARG A 37 4.87 -6.62 3.92
C ARG A 37 6.14 -7.40 4.27
N GLN A 38 6.85 -7.01 5.32
CA GLN A 38 8.06 -7.70 5.78
C GLN A 38 7.75 -8.86 6.74
N LEU A 39 6.53 -8.90 7.28
CA LEU A 39 6.05 -9.95 8.17
C LEU A 39 5.83 -11.26 7.40
N ASP A 40 6.01 -12.38 8.10
CA ASP A 40 5.64 -13.68 7.56
C ASP A 40 4.10 -13.86 7.50
N GLN A 41 3.66 -14.95 6.88
CA GLN A 41 2.23 -15.22 6.69
C GLN A 41 1.46 -15.35 8.02
N GLY A 42 2.08 -15.93 9.05
CA GLY A 42 1.46 -16.13 10.35
C GLY A 42 1.31 -14.81 11.10
N GLU A 43 2.35 -14.00 11.10
CA GLU A 43 2.35 -12.65 11.68
C GLU A 43 1.34 -11.73 10.99
N GLN A 44 1.26 -11.77 9.66
CA GLN A 44 0.25 -11.04 8.91
C GLN A 44 -1.17 -11.47 9.27
N ALA A 45 -1.41 -12.79 9.39
CA ALA A 45 -2.71 -13.32 9.79
C ALA A 45 -3.09 -12.90 11.22
N PHE A 46 -2.12 -12.87 12.14
CA PHE A 46 -2.33 -12.36 13.49
C PHE A 46 -2.72 -10.87 13.47
N MET A 47 -1.95 -10.04 12.76
CA MET A 47 -2.21 -8.60 12.66
C MET A 47 -3.59 -8.32 12.06
N ARG A 48 -4.00 -9.05 11.02
CA ARG A 48 -5.33 -8.91 10.42
C ARG A 48 -6.44 -9.16 11.43
N ARG A 49 -6.36 -10.26 12.18
CA ARG A 49 -7.37 -10.60 13.22
C ARG A 49 -7.42 -9.54 14.33
N ALA A 50 -6.27 -9.03 14.74
CA ALA A 50 -6.21 -7.97 15.75
C ALA A 50 -6.90 -6.69 15.27
N ILE A 51 -6.64 -6.26 14.02
CA ILE A 51 -7.27 -5.09 13.40
C ILE A 51 -8.79 -5.30 13.25
N GLU A 52 -9.23 -6.46 12.77
CA GLU A 52 -10.66 -6.81 12.64
C GLU A 52 -11.37 -6.76 14.00
N ALA A 53 -10.73 -7.29 15.05
CA ALA A 53 -11.26 -7.26 16.41
C ALA A 53 -11.37 -5.83 16.98
N LEU A 54 -10.45 -4.93 16.62
CA LEU A 54 -10.54 -3.52 17.02
C LEU A 54 -11.66 -2.80 16.25
N ALA A 55 -11.72 -2.96 14.92
CA ALA A 55 -12.73 -2.32 14.08
C ALA A 55 -14.18 -2.71 14.46
N THR A 56 -14.38 -3.95 14.90
CA THR A 56 -15.68 -4.45 15.36
C THR A 56 -16.09 -3.94 16.73
N ARG A 57 -15.15 -3.50 17.58
CA ARG A 57 -15.45 -2.89 18.89
C ARG A 57 -15.94 -1.46 18.76
N ASP A 58 -15.44 -0.74 17.75
CA ASP A 58 -15.74 0.67 17.55
C ASP A 58 -17.00 0.91 16.68
N SER A 59 -17.61 -0.16 16.16
CA SER A 59 -18.88 -0.08 15.44
C SER A 59 -20.06 -0.17 16.42
N PRO A 60 -20.92 0.86 16.56
CA PRO A 60 -22.18 0.72 17.28
C PRO A 60 -23.04 -0.32 16.55
N ARG A 61 -23.57 -1.30 17.29
CA ARG A 61 -24.45 -2.34 16.76
C ARG A 61 -25.76 -1.78 16.25
#